data_AF-A0A967F5X6-F1
#
_entry.id   AF-A0A967F5X6-F1
#
_cell.length_a   1.000
_cell.length_b   1.000
_cell.length_c   1.000
_cell.angle_alpha   90.00
_cell.angle_beta   90.00
_cell.angle_gamma   90.00
#
_symmetry.space_group_name_H-M   'P 1'
#
loop_
_entity.id
_entity.type
_entity.pdbx_description
1 polymer ?
#
loop_
_entity_poly.entity_id
_entity_poly.type
_entity_poly.pdbx_seq_one_letter_code
_entity_poly.pdbx_strand_id
1 'polypeptide(L)' 'EADYAGIDVHRAARIAHVGHGGQVLLSETTTPLVRDELPEGVGLLDLGHYRLKDMRRPERIHQLTIEGL' A
#
# COMPACT_ATOMS: atom_id res chain seq x y z
N GLU A 1 -9.20 -1.10 -24.57
CA GLU A 1 -8.86 -0.76 -23.18
C GLU A 1 -9.08 -2.00 -22.33
N ALA A 2 -8.08 -2.44 -21.57
CA ALA A 2 -8.26 -3.47 -20.57
C ALA A 2 -8.61 -2.77 -19.26
N ASP A 3 -9.85 -2.91 -18.81
CA ASP A 3 -10.23 -2.46 -17.48
C ASP A 3 -9.66 -3.46 -16.46
N TYR A 4 -9.01 -2.95 -15.41
CA TYR A 4 -8.48 -3.83 -14.37
C TYR A 4 -9.66 -4.33 -13.54
N ALA A 5 -10.02 -5.59 -13.72
CA ALA A 5 -11.07 -6.25 -12.94
C ALA A 5 -10.48 -7.40 -12.15
N GLY A 6 -10.77 -7.47 -10.83
CA GLY A 6 -10.35 -8.60 -10.01
C GLY A 6 -10.13 -8.29 -8.54
N ILE A 7 -9.73 -9.33 -7.80
CA ILE A 7 -9.50 -9.28 -6.35
C ILE A 7 -8.44 -8.23 -5.94
N ASP A 8 -7.48 -7.95 -6.82
CA ASP A 8 -6.39 -7.01 -6.54
C ASP A 8 -6.87 -5.55 -6.56
N VAL A 9 -7.85 -5.21 -7.39
CA VAL A 9 -8.47 -3.88 -7.38
C VAL A 9 -9.29 -3.68 -6.11
N HIS A 10 -10.02 -4.70 -5.67
CA HIS A 10 -10.70 -4.67 -4.37
C HIS A 10 -9.69 -4.55 -3.22
N ARG A 11 -8.57 -5.27 -3.27
CA ARG A 11 -7.49 -5.15 -2.28
C ARG A 11 -6.94 -3.73 -2.21
N ALA A 12 -6.58 -3.13 -3.34
CA ALA A 12 -6.08 -1.76 -3.41
C ALA A 12 -7.09 -0.76 -2.81
N ALA A 13 -8.37 -0.89 -3.16
CA ALA A 13 -9.44 -0.06 -2.60
C ALA A 13 -9.62 -0.24 -1.08
N ARG A 14 -9.40 -1.46 -0.54
CA ARG A 14 -9.48 -1.74 0.90
C ARG A 14 -8.28 -1.18 1.66
N ILE A 15 -7.08 -1.26 1.08
CA ILE A 15 -5.88 -0.63 1.64
C ILE A 15 -6.05 0.90 1.65
N ALA A 16 -6.52 1.49 0.56
CA ALA A 16 -6.76 2.94 0.49
C ALA A 16 -7.76 3.42 1.57
N HIS A 17 -8.81 2.64 1.85
CA HIS A 17 -9.80 2.99 2.87
C HIS A 17 -9.28 3.04 4.30
N VAL A 18 -8.18 2.35 4.62
CA VAL A 18 -7.58 2.41 5.96
C VAL A 18 -6.53 3.52 6.09
N GLY A 19 -6.21 4.19 4.99
CA GLY A 19 -5.30 5.34 4.97
C GLY A 19 -5.97 6.63 5.42
N HIS A 20 -5.16 7.52 5.97
CA HIS A 20 -5.50 8.90 6.25
C HIS A 20 -5.18 9.80 5.05
N GLY A 21 -5.78 10.99 5.01
CA GLY A 21 -5.48 11.97 3.97
C GLY A 21 -3.98 12.29 3.90
N GLY A 22 -3.43 12.31 2.70
CA GLY A 22 -2.00 12.54 2.45
C GLY A 22 -1.11 11.29 2.56
N GLN A 23 -1.63 10.15 3.04
CA GLN A 23 -0.85 8.91 3.08
C GLN A 23 -0.82 8.21 1.73
N VAL A 24 0.34 7.64 1.42
CA VAL A 24 0.51 6.68 0.33
C VAL A 24 0.86 5.32 0.93
N LEU A 25 -0.05 4.37 0.79
CA LEU A 25 0.07 3.03 1.35
C LEU A 25 0.41 1.99 0.29
N LEU A 26 1.22 1.02 0.66
CA LEU A 26 1.71 -0.08 -0.16
C LEU A 26 1.31 -1.41 0.48
N SER A 27 0.91 -2.36 -0.37
CA SER A 27 0.76 -3.75 0.04
C SER A 27 2.12 -4.40 0.27
N GLU A 28 2.12 -5.55 0.96
CA GLU A 28 3.29 -6.39 1.11
C GLU A 28 3.89 -6.82 -0.25
N THR A 29 3.04 -7.08 -1.24
CA THR A 29 3.47 -7.53 -2.58
C THR A 29 4.15 -6.42 -3.39
N THR A 30 3.75 -5.16 -3.21
CA THR A 30 4.31 -4.02 -3.96
C THR A 30 5.58 -3.49 -3.31
N THR A 31 5.69 -3.57 -1.99
CA THR A 31 6.84 -3.07 -1.22
C THR A 31 8.21 -3.54 -1.73
N PRO A 32 8.48 -4.84 -1.99
CA PRO A 32 9.78 -5.28 -2.50
C PRO A 32 10.05 -4.83 -3.95
N LEU A 33 9.02 -4.51 -4.73
CA LEU A 33 9.18 -4.09 -6.13
C LEU A 33 9.73 -2.67 -6.27
N VAL A 34 9.56 -1.84 -5.24
CA VAL A 34 9.97 -0.42 -5.25
C VAL A 34 11.13 -0.13 -4.30
N ARG A 35 11.44 -1.05 -3.38
CA ARG A 35 12.40 -0.85 -2.28
C ARG A 35 13.77 -0.37 -2.74
N ASP A 36 14.26 -0.92 -3.85
CA ASP A 36 15.64 -0.69 -4.31
C ASP A 36 15.76 0.51 -5.27
N GLU A 37 14.63 1.13 -5.65
CA GLU A 37 14.55 2.22 -6.64
C GLU A 37 13.85 3.47 -6.09
N LEU A 38 13.88 3.66 -4.77
CA LEU A 38 13.26 4.84 -4.15
C LEU A 38 14.07 6.12 -4.48
N PRO A 39 13.39 7.20 -4.90
CA PRO A 39 14.03 8.51 -5.08
C PRO A 39 14.59 9.06 -3.76
N GLU A 40 15.50 10.04 -3.86
CA GLU A 40 15.93 10.83 -2.71
C GLU A 40 14.72 11.50 -2.03
N GLY A 41 14.72 11.53 -0.70
CA GLY A 41 13.61 12.03 0.11
C GLY A 41 12.39 11.09 0.17
N VAL A 42 12.47 9.88 -0.39
CA VAL A 42 11.42 8.85 -0.28
C VAL A 42 11.92 7.66 0.52
N GLY A 43 11.12 7.23 1.49
CA GLY A 43 11.41 6.10 2.36
C GLY A 43 10.21 5.16 2.51
N LEU A 44 10.44 4.05 3.20
CA LEU A 44 9.43 3.04 3.52
C LEU A 44 9.33 2.86 5.03
N LEU A 45 8.10 3.00 5.55
CA LEU A 45 7.76 2.71 6.94
C LEU A 45 6.82 1.50 7.00
N ASP A 46 7.18 0.49 7.79
CA ASP A 46 6.29 -0.64 8.08
C ASP A 46 5.25 -0.23 9.12
N LEU A 47 3.96 -0.33 8.76
CA LEU A 47 2.84 -0.05 9.66
C LEU A 47 2.30 -1.32 10.33
N GLY A 48 2.80 -2.50 9.95
CA GLY A 48 2.38 -3.79 10.48
C GLY A 48 1.16 -4.37 9.76
N HIS A 49 0.43 -5.25 10.46
CA HIS A 49 -0.64 -6.06 9.87
C HIS A 49 -2.03 -5.50 10.18
N TYR A 50 -2.84 -5.32 9.13
CA TYR A 50 -4.21 -4.82 9.21
C TYR A 50 -5.20 -5.89 8.75
N ARG A 51 -6.28 -6.08 9.51
CA ARG A 51 -7.42 -6.89 9.06
C ARG A 51 -8.31 -6.02 8.18
N LEU A 52 -8.27 -6.29 6.88
CA LEU A 52 -9.09 -5.57 5.90
C LEU A 52 -10.40 -6.31 5.64
N LYS A 53 -11.48 -5.56 5.43
CA LYS A 53 -12.80 -6.12 5.13
C LYS A 53 -12.72 -7.02 3.89
N ASP A 54 -13.37 -8.18 3.96
CA ASP A 54 -13.44 -9.21 2.91
C ASP A 54 -12.10 -9.90 2.57
N MET A 55 -11.04 -9.69 3.36
CA MET A 55 -9.77 -10.38 3.22
C MET A 55 -9.61 -11.48 4.27
N ARG A 56 -9.29 -12.71 3.82
CA ARG A 56 -9.18 -13.90 4.69
C ARG A 56 -8.00 -13.84 5.66
N ARG A 57 -6.94 -13.12 5.30
CA ARG A 57 -5.72 -12.97 6.10
C ARG A 57 -5.45 -11.49 6.36
N PRO A 58 -4.81 -11.13 7.49
CA PRO A 58 -4.29 -9.78 7.68
C PRO A 58 -3.32 -9.41 6.54
N GLU A 59 -3.40 -8.18 6.08
CA GLU A 59 -2.48 -7.60 5.09
C GLU A 59 -1.39 -6.82 5.81
N ARG A 60 -0.12 -7.04 5.47
CA ARG A 60 0.95 -6.14 5.93
C ARG A 60 0.97 -4.88 5.07
N ILE A 61 0.92 -3.73 5.72
CA ILE A 61 0.85 -2.42 5.07
C ILE A 61 2.14 -1.66 5.36
N HIS A 62 2.67 -1.02 4.32
CA HIS A 62 3.77 -0.07 4.43
C HIS A 62 3.29 1.29 3.97
N GLN A 63 3.91 2.36 4.48
CA GLN A 63 3.70 3.72 4.03
C GLN A 63 4.95 4.22 3.30
N LEU A 64 4.76 4.93 2.18
CA LEU A 64 5.81 5.79 1.66
C LEU A 64 5.91 7.04 2.53
N THR A 65 7.10 7.28 3.07
CA THR A 65 7.43 8.57 3.70
C THR A 65 8.06 9.43 2.63
N ILE A 66 7.44 10.56 2.29
CA ILE A 66 7.94 11.47 1.25
C ILE A 66 8.24 12.80 1.94
N GLU A 67 9.47 13.28 1.83
CA GLU A 67 9.86 14.57 2.40
C GLU A 67 8.99 15.69 1.82
N GLY A 68 8.41 16.52 2.69
CA GLY A 68 7.54 17.63 2.30
C GLY A 68 6.05 17.27 2.14
N LEU A 69 5.67 16.02 2.41
CA LEU A 69 4.29 15.55 2.55
C LEU A 69 3.99 15.18 4.01
#